data_AF-A0A6A4E822-F1
#
_entry.id   AF-A0A6A4E822-F1
#
_cell.length_a   1.000
_cell.length_b   1.000
_cell.length_c   1.000
_cell.angle_alpha   90.00
_cell.angle_beta   90.00
_cell.angle_gamma   90.00
#
_symmetry.space_group_name_H-M   'P 1'
#
loop_
_entity.id
_entity.type
_entity.pdbx_description
1 polymer ?
#
loop_
_entity_poly.entity_id
_entity_poly.type
_entity_poly.pdbx_seq_one_letter_code
_entity_poly.pdbx_strand_id
1 'polypeptide(L)'
;MCRLALADRALVPLRCCKKELPHDYVRESLLGAADYAKYQKLMAEKDWKVSDLTSDAEYTATVKAMGAKQCPGCGIGVQRDFGCVHMTCPNGHQFCYTCLQFWGSCNCPLIPESELRAILGE
;
A
#
# COMPACT_ATOMS: atom_id res chain seq x y z
N MET A 1 1.13 -22.86 -17.63
CA MET A 1 1.38 -22.54 -16.20
C MET A 1 0.49 -21.44 -15.64
N CYS A 2 0.08 -20.41 -16.40
CA CYS A 2 -0.71 -19.28 -15.88
C CYS A 2 -2.05 -19.67 -15.20
N ARG A 3 -2.74 -20.70 -15.69
CA ARG A 3 -3.97 -21.21 -15.06
C ARG A 3 -3.78 -21.81 -13.66
N LEU A 4 -2.58 -22.27 -13.31
CA LEU A 4 -2.31 -22.82 -11.97
C LEU A 4 -2.42 -21.72 -10.90
N ALA A 5 -2.04 -20.48 -11.23
CA ALA A 5 -2.18 -19.35 -10.32
C ALA A 5 -3.63 -18.97 -10.02
N LEU A 6 -4.59 -19.43 -10.84
CA LEU A 6 -6.02 -19.25 -10.56
C LEU A 6 -6.54 -20.25 -9.54
N ALA A 7 -5.82 -21.35 -9.30
CA ALA A 7 -6.18 -22.38 -8.33
C ALA A 7 -5.44 -22.19 -7.00
N ASP A 8 -4.22 -21.65 -7.04
CA ASP A 8 -3.40 -21.39 -5.85
C ASP A 8 -3.09 -19.90 -5.69
N ARG A 9 -3.61 -19.32 -4.60
CA ARG A 9 -3.41 -17.91 -4.25
C ARG A 9 -1.95 -17.54 -3.99
N ALA A 10 -1.11 -18.50 -3.57
CA ALA A 10 0.32 -18.26 -3.31
C ALA A 10 1.13 -17.99 -4.59
N LEU A 11 0.59 -18.39 -5.75
CA LEU A 11 1.18 -18.16 -7.06
C LEU A 11 0.75 -16.82 -7.68
N VAL A 12 -0.03 -16.01 -6.96
CA VAL A 12 -0.45 -14.65 -7.36
C VAL A 12 0.38 -13.58 -6.61
N PRO A 13 0.94 -12.57 -7.30
CA PRO A 13 0.92 -12.38 -8.75
C PRO A 13 1.79 -13.39 -9.49
N LEU A 14 1.45 -13.59 -10.77
CA LEU A 14 2.30 -14.36 -11.68
C LEU A 14 3.65 -13.67 -11.79
N ARG A 15 4.70 -14.43 -11.47
CA ARG A 15 6.06 -13.91 -11.32
C ARG A 15 7.06 -14.76 -12.11
N CYS A 16 8.07 -14.11 -12.66
CA CYS A 16 9.27 -14.74 -13.20
C CYS A 16 10.47 -14.15 -12.47
N CYS A 17 11.31 -15.00 -11.86
CA CYS A 17 12.48 -14.55 -11.10
C CYS A 17 12.17 -13.49 -10.01
N LYS A 18 11.05 -13.65 -9.28
CA LYS A 18 10.54 -12.72 -8.24
C LYS A 18 10.09 -11.33 -8.75
N LYS A 19 10.08 -11.12 -10.07
CA LYS A 19 9.47 -9.93 -10.68
C LYS A 19 8.07 -10.28 -11.18
N GLU A 20 7.13 -9.38 -10.94
CA GLU A 20 5.77 -9.49 -11.46
C GLU A 20 5.79 -9.46 -12.98
N LEU A 21 4.98 -10.32 -13.59
CA LEU A 21 4.73 -10.21 -15.03
C LEU A 21 3.84 -9.00 -15.31
N PRO A 22 4.10 -8.24 -16.39
CA PRO A 22 3.24 -7.13 -16.76
C PRO A 22 1.80 -7.58 -16.97
N HIS A 23 0.85 -6.77 -16.55
CA HIS A 23 -0.57 -7.13 -16.51
C HIS A 23 -1.14 -7.44 -17.91
N ASP A 24 -0.64 -6.78 -18.96
CA ASP A 24 -1.04 -7.06 -20.34
C ASP A 24 -0.58 -8.45 -20.81
N TYR A 25 0.64 -8.87 -20.45
CA TYR A 25 1.14 -10.22 -20.75
C TYR A 25 0.32 -11.29 -20.01
N VAL A 26 -0.09 -11.00 -18.78
CA VAL A 26 -0.97 -11.89 -18.01
C VAL A 26 -2.34 -11.98 -18.67
N ARG A 27 -2.91 -10.87 -19.15
CA ARG A 27 -4.19 -10.84 -19.87
C ARG A 27 -4.14 -11.68 -21.14
N GLU A 28 -3.12 -11.50 -21.96
CA GLU A 28 -2.91 -12.28 -23.19
C GLU A 28 -2.72 -13.78 -22.90
N SER A 29 -2.03 -14.11 -21.80
CA SER A 29 -1.80 -15.49 -21.38
C SER A 29 -3.03 -16.17 -20.78
N LEU A 30 -3.96 -15.40 -20.21
CA LEU A 30 -5.22 -15.88 -19.65
C LEU A 30 -6.32 -15.71 -20.72
N LEU A 31 -6.36 -16.65 -21.65
CA LEU A 31 -7.22 -16.66 -22.85
C LEU A 31 -8.74 -16.50 -22.60
N GLY A 32 -9.21 -16.58 -21.34
CA GLY A 32 -10.61 -16.37 -20.96
C GLY A 32 -10.84 -15.10 -20.15
N ALA A 33 -11.83 -14.28 -20.52
CA ALA A 33 -12.19 -13.07 -19.78
C ALA A 33 -12.51 -13.34 -18.29
N ALA A 34 -13.15 -14.48 -18.00
CA ALA A 34 -13.44 -14.91 -16.63
C ALA A 34 -12.16 -15.27 -15.83
N ASP A 35 -11.16 -15.86 -16.49
CA ASP A 35 -9.89 -16.24 -15.86
C ASP A 35 -9.10 -14.98 -15.45
N TYR A 36 -9.07 -13.99 -16.32
CA TYR A 36 -8.43 -12.71 -16.03
C TYR A 36 -9.16 -11.91 -14.95
N ALA A 37 -10.49 -11.85 -14.98
CA ALA A 37 -11.28 -11.23 -13.91
C ALA A 37 -11.02 -11.91 -12.55
N LYS A 38 -10.89 -13.25 -12.54
CA LYS A 38 -10.51 -14.01 -11.34
C LYS A 38 -9.10 -13.64 -10.87
N TYR A 39 -8.14 -13.54 -11.78
CA TYR A 39 -6.78 -13.11 -11.44
C TYR A 39 -6.75 -11.71 -10.81
N GLN A 40 -7.48 -10.74 -11.39
CA GLN A 40 -7.58 -9.39 -10.85
C GLN A 40 -8.16 -9.38 -9.43
N LYS A 41 -9.19 -10.18 -9.17
CA LYS A 41 -9.76 -10.34 -7.83
C LYS A 41 -8.73 -10.90 -6.85
N LEU A 42 -7.99 -11.94 -7.24
CA LEU A 42 -6.95 -12.53 -6.39
C LEU A 42 -5.81 -11.54 -6.09
N MET A 43 -5.45 -10.68 -7.05
CA MET A 43 -4.48 -9.61 -6.80
C MET A 43 -5.02 -8.57 -5.82
N ALA A 44 -6.28 -8.15 -5.94
CA ALA A 44 -6.89 -7.16 -5.06
C ALA A 44 -7.12 -7.66 -3.62
N GLU A 45 -7.33 -8.96 -3.43
CA GLU A 45 -7.50 -9.59 -2.12
C GLU A 45 -6.18 -9.72 -1.33
N LYS A 46 -5.02 -9.53 -1.98
CA LYS A 46 -3.72 -9.77 -1.34
C LYS A 46 -3.40 -8.64 -0.35
N ASP A 47 -3.01 -9.03 0.86
CA ASP A 47 -2.51 -8.08 1.86
C ASP A 47 -1.11 -7.59 1.46
N TRP A 48 -1.01 -6.30 1.17
CA TRP A 48 0.24 -5.65 0.77
C TRP A 48 1.33 -5.76 1.84
N LYS A 49 0.97 -5.92 3.13
CA LYS A 49 1.94 -5.99 4.24
C LYS A 49 2.78 -7.25 4.23
N VAL A 50 2.26 -8.33 3.68
CA VAL A 50 2.94 -9.63 3.57
C VAL A 50 3.49 -9.88 2.17
N SER A 51 3.49 -8.85 1.32
CA SER A 51 3.99 -8.98 -0.04
C SER A 51 5.51 -9.13 -0.06
N ASP A 52 5.99 -10.10 -0.84
CA ASP A 52 7.40 -10.40 -1.07
C ASP A 52 7.90 -9.87 -2.43
N LEU A 53 7.13 -8.99 -3.06
CA LEU A 53 7.39 -8.48 -4.40
C LEU A 53 8.46 -7.39 -4.37
N THR A 54 9.35 -7.41 -5.37
CA THR A 54 10.41 -6.39 -5.50
C THR A 54 9.83 -4.99 -5.74
N SER A 55 8.77 -4.90 -6.54
CA SER A 55 8.00 -3.68 -6.83
C SER A 55 7.44 -3.03 -5.57
N ASP A 56 6.83 -3.81 -4.68
CA ASP A 56 6.28 -3.31 -3.42
C ASP A 56 7.37 -2.78 -2.48
N ALA A 57 8.53 -3.45 -2.44
CA ALA A 57 9.69 -2.99 -1.68
C ALA A 57 10.26 -1.68 -2.25
N GLU A 58 10.38 -1.57 -3.58
CA GLU A 58 10.81 -0.35 -4.28
C GLU A 58 9.83 0.81 -4.06
N TYR A 59 8.52 0.55 -4.12
CA TYR A 59 7.48 1.52 -3.80
C TYR A 59 7.60 2.01 -2.36
N THR A 60 7.73 1.09 -1.40
CA THR A 60 7.93 1.41 0.02
C THR A 60 9.15 2.31 0.24
N ALA A 61 10.26 2.02 -0.45
CA ALA A 61 11.48 2.83 -0.40
C ALA A 61 11.24 4.24 -0.97
N THR A 62 10.52 4.34 -2.09
CA THR A 62 10.19 5.63 -2.73
C THR A 62 9.32 6.49 -1.82
N VAL A 63 8.27 5.93 -1.23
CA VAL A 63 7.39 6.64 -0.28
C VAL A 63 8.20 7.18 0.91
N LYS A 64 9.10 6.37 1.47
CA LYS A 64 9.98 6.80 2.57
C LYS A 64 10.95 7.91 2.15
N ALA A 65 11.52 7.82 0.95
CA ALA A 65 12.44 8.83 0.43
C ALA A 65 11.78 10.20 0.25
N MET A 66 10.47 10.23 -0.03
CA MET A 66 9.67 11.46 -0.10
C MET A 66 9.25 12.00 1.29
N GLY A 67 9.64 11.34 2.39
CA GLY A 67 9.16 11.68 3.73
C GLY A 67 7.68 11.34 3.96
N ALA A 68 7.05 10.61 3.03
CA ALA A 68 5.68 10.17 3.13
C ALA A 68 5.58 8.85 3.93
N LYS A 69 4.34 8.47 4.29
CA LYS A 69 4.06 7.23 5.02
C LYS A 69 2.98 6.42 4.33
N GLN A 70 3.09 5.10 4.37
CA GLN A 70 2.07 4.22 3.81
C GLN A 70 0.88 4.09 4.76
N CYS A 71 -0.33 4.20 4.20
CA CYS A 71 -1.57 3.98 4.91
C CYS A 71 -1.61 2.55 5.51
N PRO A 72 -1.93 2.39 6.81
CA PRO A 72 -1.96 1.08 7.46
C PRO A 72 -3.07 0.15 6.95
N GLY A 73 -4.11 0.72 6.30
CA GLY A 73 -5.17 -0.03 5.63
C GLY A 73 -4.72 -0.56 4.26
N CYS A 74 -4.59 0.32 3.28
CA CYS A 74 -4.37 -0.06 1.88
C CYS A 74 -2.94 0.08 1.34
N GLY A 75 -1.98 0.60 2.11
CA GLY A 75 -0.58 0.72 1.68
C GLY A 75 -0.25 1.90 0.77
N ILE A 76 -1.24 2.70 0.34
CA ILE A 76 -0.98 3.91 -0.46
C ILE A 76 -0.13 4.91 0.33
N GLY A 77 0.86 5.50 -0.33
CA GLY A 77 1.68 6.58 0.22
C GLY A 77 0.86 7.85 0.45
N VAL A 78 0.97 8.41 1.65
CA VAL A 78 0.32 9.64 2.08
C VAL A 78 1.39 10.58 2.61
N GLN A 79 1.44 11.79 2.06
CA GLN A 79 2.30 12.87 2.53
C GLN A 79 1.47 13.83 3.38
N ARG A 80 2.06 14.34 4.46
CA ARG A 80 1.48 15.39 5.29
C ARG A 80 2.33 16.64 5.15
N ASP A 81 1.79 17.66 4.49
CA ASP A 81 2.49 18.94 4.30
C ASP A 81 2.34 19.88 5.50
N PHE A 82 1.13 19.94 6.08
CA PHE A 82 0.82 20.79 7.23
C PHE A 82 -0.40 20.24 8.00
N GLY A 83 -0.65 20.80 9.18
CA GLY A 83 -1.80 20.46 10.03
C GLY A 83 -1.53 19.31 10.99
N CYS A 84 -2.61 18.81 11.60
CA CYS A 84 -2.54 17.80 12.64
C CYS A 84 -2.16 16.40 12.12
N VAL A 85 -1.85 15.48 13.02
CA VAL A 85 -1.46 14.11 12.70
C VAL A 85 -2.64 13.22 12.28
N HIS A 86 -3.87 13.71 12.27
CA HIS A 86 -5.03 12.99 11.71
C HIS A 86 -4.98 13.04 10.19
N MET A 87 -4.78 11.89 9.55
CA MET A 87 -4.73 11.80 8.08
C MET A 87 -5.82 10.87 7.56
N THR A 88 -6.32 11.18 6.37
CA THR A 88 -7.27 10.34 5.63
C THR A 88 -6.68 10.01 4.26
N CYS A 89 -6.53 8.72 3.94
CA CYS A 89 -6.02 8.31 2.63
C CYS A 89 -7.09 8.48 1.54
N PRO A 90 -6.72 8.48 0.25
CA PRO A 90 -7.69 8.53 -0.87
C PRO A 90 -8.72 7.39 -0.87
N ASN A 91 -8.40 6.26 -0.24
CA ASN A 91 -9.31 5.11 -0.09
C ASN A 91 -10.20 5.21 1.18
N GLY A 92 -10.19 6.34 1.89
CA GLY A 92 -11.08 6.62 3.03
C GLY A 92 -10.60 6.15 4.41
N HIS A 93 -9.49 5.41 4.52
CA HIS A 93 -8.93 5.03 5.82
C HIS A 93 -8.39 6.24 6.58
N GLN A 94 -8.76 6.36 7.85
CA GLN A 94 -8.27 7.39 8.76
C GLN A 94 -7.23 6.81 9.73
N PHE A 95 -6.11 7.50 9.90
CA PHE A 95 -5.01 7.02 10.73
C PHE A 95 -4.17 8.15 11.33
N CYS A 96 -3.40 7.83 12.36
CA CYS A 96 -2.42 8.75 12.93
C CYS A 96 -1.14 8.74 12.10
N TYR A 97 -0.72 9.90 11.60
CA TYR A 97 0.51 10.04 10.82
C TYR A 97 1.78 9.74 11.63
N THR A 98 1.75 9.94 12.96
CA THR A 98 2.90 9.67 13.82
C THR A 98 3.16 8.17 13.92
N CYS A 99 2.17 7.39 14.37
CA CYS A 99 2.33 5.98 14.74
C CYS A 99 1.69 4.97 13.77
N LEU A 100 0.97 5.45 12.74
CA LEU A 100 0.27 4.63 11.75
C LEU A 100 -0.80 3.69 12.33
N GLN A 101 -1.30 3.98 13.53
CA GLN A 101 -2.47 3.29 14.09
C GLN A 101 -3.77 3.89 13.54
N PHE A 102 -4.87 3.14 13.63
CA PHE A 102 -6.20 3.64 13.29
C PHE A 102 -6.52 4.90 14.09
N TRP A 103 -7.20 5.86 13.45
CA TRP A 103 -7.49 7.13 14.12
C TRP A 103 -8.32 6.90 15.39
N GLY A 104 -7.93 7.60 16.47
CA GLY A 104 -8.57 7.46 17.79
C GLY A 104 -8.10 6.26 18.63
N SER A 105 -7.22 5.39 18.10
CA SER A 105 -6.69 4.25 18.87
C SER A 105 -5.31 4.51 19.52
N CYS A 106 -4.84 5.77 19.50
CA CYS A 106 -3.54 6.16 20.05
C CYS A 106 -3.63 7.51 20.79
N ASN A 107 -2.70 7.74 21.71
CA ASN A 107 -2.57 9.01 22.46
C ASN A 107 -1.48 9.93 21.89
N CYS A 108 -1.21 9.85 20.59
CA CYS A 108 -0.24 10.76 19.96
C CYS A 108 -0.77 12.20 20.02
N PRO A 109 0.10 13.19 20.28
CA PRO A 109 -0.32 14.59 20.28
C PRO A 109 -0.83 14.99 18.89
N LEU A 110 -1.90 15.81 18.85
CA LEU A 110 -2.50 16.27 17.59
C LEU A 110 -1.50 17.03 16.72
N ILE A 111 -0.62 17.80 17.34
CA ILE A 111 0.49 18.49 16.69
C ILE A 111 1.76 18.04 17.44
N PRO A 112 2.78 17.49 16.75
CA PRO A 112 4.04 17.14 17.38
C PRO A 112 4.68 18.35 18.08
N GLU A 113 5.27 18.15 19.25
CA GLU A 113 5.78 19.24 20.08
C GLU A 113 6.81 20.12 19.36
N SER A 114 7.67 19.51 18.53
CA SER A 114 8.64 20.23 17.70
C SER A 114 7.97 21.18 16.70
N GLU A 115 6.83 20.78 16.12
CA GLU A 115 6.07 21.62 15.19
C GLU A 115 5.30 22.70 15.95
N LEU A 116 4.75 22.36 17.11
CA LEU A 116 4.05 23.32 17.96
C LEU A 116 4.97 24.46 18.40
N ARG A 117 6.20 24.16 18.84
CA ARG A 117 7.20 25.17 19.19
C ARG A 117 7.55 26.09 18.01
N ALA A 118 7.74 25.49 16.84
CA ALA A 118 7.99 26.26 15.62
C ALA A 118 6.83 27.20 15.25
N ILE A 119 5.58 26.79 15.49
CA ILE A 119 4.39 27.64 15.29
C ILE A 119 4.33 28.77 16.34
N LEU A 120 4.70 28.50 17.59
CA LEU A 120 4.67 29.46 18.69
C LEU A 120 5.87 30.41 18.72
N GLY A 121 6.93 30.12 17.94
CA GLY A 121 8.14 30.94 17.87
C GLY A 121 9.08 30.78 19.05
N GLU A 122 9.03 29.61 19.70
CA GLU A 122 9.88 29.21 20.84
C GLU A 122 11.08 28.35 20.43
#